data_AF-A0A7R9QN71-F1
#
_entry.id   AF-A0A7R9QN71-F1
#
_cell.length_a   1.000
_cell.length_b   1.000
_cell.length_c   1.000
_cell.angle_alpha   90.00
_cell.angle_beta   90.00
_cell.angle_gamma   90.00
#
_symmetry.space_group_name_H-M   'P 1'
#
loop_
_entity.id
_entity.type
_entity.pdbx_description
1 polymer ?
#
loop_
_entity_poly.entity_id
_entity_poly.type
_entity_poly.pdbx_seq_one_letter_code
_entity_poly.pdbx_strand_id
1 'polypeptide(L)'
;MDRFDWDHVCNTSDEGGRYSYAKQPEICKWNLFKFAEALQPIVPMNETKEILENNFYSIYSTEYKEKMLKKFGLFVSLSQTNGDLLSDDDLIQSFLDTMEKTGADFTNCFRALNILTVCGLESHKKSVKNLETELISQCSSLEEIIDANESSFDSQEFQLFLVLLQTNPQLLEMLGKGPKAIERVLAKMEKNKELKTMTSEQKRNEDSEHWEKWIDSYVNRIEYDVKEFASDLQELQNHNNKRLKVMNENNPIYVLRNYLAKEAIERAEAGDFSKVNHLLKILQNPYNECCDDTNPDKKDYYCKRPPLWANRLKVSCSS
;
A
#
# COMPACT_ATOMS: atom_id res chain seq x y z
N MET A 1 3.64 2.41 5.13
CA MET A 1 3.35 0.98 5.30
C MET A 1 4.47 0.22 4.63
N ASP A 2 5.02 -0.80 5.30
CA ASP A 2 6.06 -1.65 4.70
C ASP A 2 5.38 -2.63 3.73
N ARG A 3 5.03 -3.84 4.17
CA ARG A 3 4.15 -4.74 3.40
C ARG A 3 2.74 -4.17 3.31
N PHE A 4 2.15 -4.18 2.11
CA PHE A 4 0.76 -3.79 1.93
C PHE A 4 -0.23 -4.78 2.56
N ASP A 5 -1.18 -4.25 3.34
CA ASP A 5 -2.23 -5.00 4.04
C ASP A 5 -3.42 -4.05 4.29
N TRP A 6 -4.58 -4.33 3.70
CA TRP A 6 -5.76 -3.46 3.84
C TRP A 6 -6.25 -3.36 5.28
N ASP A 7 -6.13 -4.47 6.02
CA ASP A 7 -6.56 -4.59 7.41
C ASP A 7 -5.43 -4.24 8.38
N HIS A 8 -4.32 -3.64 7.92
CA HIS A 8 -3.23 -3.21 8.79
C HIS A 8 -3.72 -2.26 9.89
N VAL A 9 -3.45 -2.64 11.14
CA VAL A 9 -3.68 -1.83 12.34
C VAL A 9 -2.33 -1.47 12.95
N CYS A 10 -2.00 -0.18 12.98
CA CYS A 10 -0.72 0.29 13.50
C CYS A 10 -0.70 0.38 15.04
N ASN A 11 -1.85 0.56 15.67
CA ASN A 11 -1.98 0.72 17.12
C ASN A 11 -2.26 -0.62 17.80
N THR A 12 -1.40 -1.03 18.72
CA THR A 12 -1.59 -2.27 19.50
C THR A 12 -2.85 -2.29 20.36
N SER A 13 -3.35 -1.12 20.75
CA SER A 13 -4.55 -0.99 21.58
C SER A 13 -5.84 -0.96 20.76
N ASP A 14 -5.77 -0.97 19.42
CA ASP A 14 -6.94 -1.01 18.53
C ASP A 14 -7.30 -2.46 18.15
N GLU A 15 -7.69 -3.21 19.16
CA GLU A 15 -8.14 -4.61 19.08
C GLU A 15 -9.32 -4.81 18.10
N GLY A 16 -10.25 -3.84 18.04
CA GLY A 16 -11.38 -3.87 17.10
C GLY A 16 -11.02 -3.53 15.66
N GLY A 17 -9.77 -3.13 15.38
CA GLY A 17 -9.33 -2.61 14.09
C GLY A 17 -10.20 -1.46 13.60
N ARG A 18 -10.64 -0.58 14.49
CA ARG A 18 -11.48 0.59 14.17
C ARG A 18 -10.74 1.54 13.25
N TYR A 19 -9.42 1.67 13.44
CA TYR A 19 -8.52 2.56 12.72
C TYR A 19 -7.60 1.81 11.76
N SER A 20 -8.01 0.62 11.29
CA SER A 20 -7.29 -0.08 10.23
C SER A 20 -7.19 0.80 8.97
N TYR A 21 -6.15 0.56 8.16
CA TYR A 21 -5.86 1.37 6.98
C TYR A 21 -7.09 1.55 6.07
N ALA A 22 -7.80 0.46 5.74
CA ALA A 22 -9.01 0.50 4.92
C ALA A 22 -10.17 1.32 5.51
N LYS A 23 -10.27 1.42 6.84
CA LYS A 23 -11.39 2.12 7.52
C LYS A 23 -11.16 3.62 7.71
N GLN A 24 -9.94 4.12 7.49
CA GLN A 24 -9.62 5.53 7.73
C GLN A 24 -10.55 6.52 7.00
N PRO A 25 -10.96 6.31 5.73
CA PRO A 25 -11.91 7.19 5.07
C PRO A 25 -13.28 7.23 5.77
N GLU A 26 -13.80 6.06 6.17
CA GLU A 26 -15.06 5.95 6.91
C GLU A 26 -14.98 6.66 8.27
N ILE A 27 -13.88 6.45 9.01
CA ILE A 27 -13.62 7.11 10.29
C ILE A 27 -13.51 8.62 10.13
N CYS A 28 -12.86 9.11 9.07
CA CYS A 28 -12.77 10.54 8.77
C CYS A 28 -14.17 11.12 8.54
N LYS A 29 -15.01 10.46 7.74
CA LYS A 29 -16.42 10.86 7.54
C LYS A 29 -17.19 10.87 8.86
N TRP A 30 -17.01 9.85 9.70
CA TRP A 30 -17.65 9.78 11.02
C TRP A 30 -17.21 10.92 11.95
N ASN A 31 -15.91 11.26 11.96
CA ASN A 31 -15.39 12.39 12.74
C ASN A 31 -15.98 13.73 12.26
N LEU A 32 -16.16 13.90 10.95
CA LEU A 32 -16.82 15.09 10.39
C LEU A 32 -18.28 15.18 10.81
N PHE A 33 -19.01 14.06 10.92
CA PHE A 33 -20.35 14.07 11.51
C PHE A 33 -20.34 14.52 12.97
N LYS A 34 -19.35 14.11 13.76
CA LYS A 34 -19.18 14.60 15.14
C LYS A 34 -18.87 16.09 15.21
N PHE A 35 -18.09 16.59 14.27
CA PHE A 35 -17.88 18.03 14.14
C PHE A 35 -19.17 18.75 13.74
N ALA A 36 -19.96 18.21 12.81
CA ALA A 36 -21.27 18.76 12.43
C ALA A 36 -22.27 18.81 13.60
N GLU A 37 -22.33 17.76 14.43
CA GLU A 37 -23.13 17.75 15.66
C GLU A 37 -22.76 18.92 16.59
N ALA A 38 -21.46 19.23 16.73
CA ALA A 38 -21.00 20.34 17.56
C ALA A 38 -21.35 21.73 16.97
N LEU A 39 -21.55 21.83 15.66
CA LEU A 39 -21.95 23.07 14.98
C LEU A 39 -23.46 23.31 14.98
N GLN A 40 -24.26 22.36 15.45
CA GLN A 40 -25.72 22.44 15.48
C GLN A 40 -26.30 23.77 16.03
N PRO A 41 -25.72 24.42 17.06
CA PRO A 41 -26.24 25.69 17.56
C PRO A 41 -26.15 26.85 16.56
N ILE A 42 -25.29 26.74 15.54
CA ILE A 42 -24.99 27.79 14.57
C ILE A 42 -25.49 27.40 13.17
N VAL A 43 -25.38 26.11 12.80
CA VAL A 43 -25.79 25.58 11.50
C VAL A 43 -26.69 24.36 11.70
N PRO A 44 -27.89 24.32 11.09
CA PRO A 44 -28.80 23.19 11.22
C PRO A 44 -28.17 21.85 10.82
N MET A 45 -28.47 20.79 11.59
CA MET A 45 -27.88 19.46 11.39
C MET A 45 -28.30 18.81 10.06
N ASN A 46 -29.49 19.11 9.56
CA ASN A 46 -29.96 18.59 8.26
C ASN A 46 -29.08 19.08 7.10
N GLU A 47 -28.68 20.35 7.12
CA GLU A 47 -27.83 20.95 6.07
C GLU A 47 -26.42 20.35 6.09
N THR A 48 -25.79 20.31 7.27
CA THR A 48 -24.43 19.77 7.42
C THR A 48 -24.38 18.27 7.13
N LYS A 49 -25.40 17.51 7.54
CA LYS A 49 -25.51 16.07 7.26
C LYS A 49 -25.62 15.79 5.77
N GLU A 50 -26.50 16.50 5.06
CA GLU A 50 -26.69 16.33 3.62
C GLU A 50 -25.39 16.61 2.84
N ILE A 51 -24.64 17.66 3.22
CA ILE A 51 -23.34 17.98 2.62
C ILE A 51 -22.35 16.82 2.80
N LEU A 52 -22.24 16.25 4.02
CA LEU A 52 -21.32 15.15 4.29
C LEU A 52 -21.74 13.84 3.60
N GLU A 53 -23.04 13.56 3.53
CA GLU A 53 -23.57 12.35 2.88
C GLU A 53 -23.28 12.38 1.38
N ASN A 54 -23.56 13.51 0.72
CA ASN A 54 -23.48 13.65 -0.73
C ASN A 54 -22.05 13.91 -1.23
N ASN A 55 -21.23 14.67 -0.50
CA ASN A 55 -19.98 15.17 -1.05
C ASN A 55 -18.74 14.41 -0.60
N PHE A 56 -18.72 13.83 0.62
CA PHE A 56 -17.48 13.30 1.19
C PHE A 56 -16.83 12.23 0.30
N TYR A 57 -17.58 11.19 -0.08
CA TYR A 57 -17.03 10.10 -0.88
C TYR A 57 -16.78 10.52 -2.33
N SER A 58 -17.58 11.44 -2.88
CA SER A 58 -17.32 11.98 -4.21
C SER A 58 -15.99 12.72 -4.24
N ILE A 59 -15.75 13.63 -3.30
CA ILE A 59 -14.49 14.40 -3.20
C ILE A 59 -13.31 13.45 -2.90
N TYR A 60 -13.48 12.57 -1.91
CA TYR A 60 -12.44 11.61 -1.54
C TYR A 60 -12.01 10.75 -2.72
N SER A 61 -12.96 10.15 -3.45
CA SER A 61 -12.65 9.25 -4.56
C SER A 61 -11.98 9.99 -5.72
N THR A 62 -12.42 11.21 -6.03
CA THR A 62 -11.76 12.05 -7.05
C THR A 62 -10.32 12.37 -6.67
N GLU A 63 -10.10 12.91 -5.47
CA GLU A 63 -8.75 13.27 -4.99
C GLU A 63 -7.81 12.06 -4.87
N TYR A 64 -8.35 10.93 -4.39
CA TYR A 64 -7.63 9.67 -4.30
C TYR A 64 -7.19 9.20 -5.69
N LYS A 65 -8.13 9.14 -6.64
CA LYS A 65 -7.86 8.72 -8.01
C LYS A 65 -6.82 9.60 -8.68
N GLU A 66 -6.96 10.93 -8.59
CA GLU A 66 -5.99 11.86 -9.17
C GLU A 66 -4.57 11.66 -8.62
N LYS A 67 -4.44 11.45 -7.30
CA LYS A 67 -3.14 11.14 -6.68
C LYS A 67 -2.60 9.81 -7.17
N MET A 68 -3.44 8.78 -7.27
CA MET A 68 -3.03 7.46 -7.75
C MET A 68 -2.58 7.51 -9.21
N LEU A 69 -3.31 8.18 -10.10
CA LEU A 69 -2.91 8.34 -11.50
C LEU A 69 -1.53 9.01 -11.64
N LYS A 70 -1.22 10.02 -10.81
CA LYS A 70 0.13 10.61 -10.76
C LYS A 70 1.19 9.61 -10.33
N LYS A 71 0.88 8.73 -9.38
CA LYS A 71 1.80 7.65 -8.93
C LYS A 71 2.03 6.60 -10.02
N PHE A 72 1.03 6.32 -10.87
CA PHE A 72 1.15 5.46 -12.05
C PHE A 72 1.68 6.21 -13.28
N GLY A 73 1.78 7.54 -13.23
CA GLY A 73 2.24 8.35 -14.35
C GLY A 73 1.30 8.30 -15.57
N LEU A 74 -0.01 8.26 -15.32
CA LEU A 74 -1.08 8.28 -16.32
C LEU A 74 -1.66 9.70 -16.41
N PHE A 75 -1.92 10.19 -17.63
CA PHE A 75 -2.36 11.57 -17.85
C PHE A 75 -3.77 11.69 -18.40
N VAL A 76 -4.27 10.68 -19.11
CA VAL A 76 -5.67 10.57 -19.53
C VAL A 76 -6.43 9.85 -18.41
N SER A 77 -7.65 10.28 -18.09
CA SER A 77 -8.51 9.52 -17.17
C SER A 77 -9.40 8.57 -17.97
N LEU A 78 -9.44 7.29 -17.57
CA LEU A 78 -10.30 6.26 -18.13
C LEU A 78 -11.31 5.80 -17.05
N SER A 79 -12.55 6.27 -17.18
CA SER A 79 -13.62 6.03 -16.20
C SER A 79 -14.32 4.69 -16.36
N GLN A 80 -14.25 4.05 -17.53
CA GLN A 80 -14.92 2.79 -17.81
C GLN A 80 -14.00 1.86 -18.58
N THR A 81 -14.17 0.56 -18.34
CA THR A 81 -13.48 -0.50 -19.07
C THR A 81 -13.79 -0.41 -20.56
N ASN A 82 -12.77 -0.55 -21.40
CA ASN A 82 -12.91 -0.49 -22.85
C ASN A 82 -12.27 -1.72 -23.50
N GLY A 83 -13.09 -2.75 -23.76
CA GLY A 83 -12.60 -4.06 -24.20
C GLY A 83 -11.72 -4.69 -23.12
N ASP A 84 -10.47 -4.98 -23.47
CA ASP A 84 -9.48 -5.56 -22.55
C ASP A 84 -8.79 -4.52 -21.64
N LEU A 85 -9.05 -3.22 -21.83
CA LEU A 85 -8.51 -2.15 -20.99
C LEU A 85 -9.33 -1.98 -19.72
N LEU A 86 -8.72 -2.26 -18.57
CA LEU A 86 -9.28 -1.96 -17.26
C LEU A 86 -9.57 -0.47 -17.10
N SER A 87 -10.65 -0.15 -16.37
CA SER A 87 -10.85 1.21 -15.87
C SER A 87 -9.69 1.59 -14.94
N ASP A 88 -9.46 2.89 -14.74
CA ASP A 88 -8.41 3.35 -13.83
C ASP A 88 -8.63 2.83 -12.40
N ASP A 89 -9.89 2.75 -11.96
CA ASP A 89 -10.22 2.28 -10.61
C ASP A 89 -9.95 0.78 -10.45
N ASP A 90 -10.26 -0.03 -11.47
CA ASP A 90 -9.96 -1.47 -11.48
C ASP A 90 -8.45 -1.75 -11.59
N LEU A 91 -7.72 -0.94 -12.36
CA LEU A 91 -6.26 -1.04 -12.45
C LEU A 91 -5.59 -0.72 -11.11
N ILE A 92 -6.05 0.33 -10.44
CA ILE A 92 -5.60 0.71 -9.11
C ILE A 92 -5.90 -0.41 -8.12
N GLN A 93 -7.14 -0.92 -8.10
CA GLN A 93 -7.53 -1.97 -7.16
C GLN A 93 -6.74 -3.26 -7.40
N SER A 94 -6.60 -3.69 -8.64
CA SER A 94 -5.83 -4.90 -8.99
C SER A 94 -4.34 -4.79 -8.63
N PHE A 95 -3.75 -3.58 -8.65
CA PHE A 95 -2.38 -3.35 -8.16
C PHE A 95 -2.29 -3.57 -6.65
N LEU A 96 -3.21 -2.96 -5.89
CA LEU A 96 -3.26 -3.09 -4.44
C LEU A 96 -3.53 -4.54 -4.01
N ASP A 97 -4.45 -5.23 -4.69
CA ASP A 97 -4.75 -6.64 -4.44
C ASP A 97 -3.56 -7.55 -4.76
N THR A 98 -2.82 -7.24 -5.82
CA THR A 98 -1.58 -7.97 -6.16
C THR A 98 -0.52 -7.76 -5.10
N MET A 99 -0.33 -6.53 -4.61
CA MET A 99 0.59 -6.26 -3.50
C MET A 99 0.18 -6.99 -2.22
N GLU A 100 -1.12 -7.04 -1.90
CA GLU A 100 -1.60 -7.76 -0.70
C GLU A 100 -1.40 -9.28 -0.82
N LYS A 101 -1.71 -9.86 -2.00
CA LYS A 101 -1.54 -11.30 -2.26
C LYS A 101 -0.09 -11.74 -2.14
N THR A 102 0.82 -10.97 -2.75
CA THR A 102 2.26 -11.27 -2.79
C THR A 102 2.98 -10.82 -1.52
N GLY A 103 2.35 -9.97 -0.71
CA GLY A 103 2.95 -9.33 0.45
C GLY A 103 4.05 -8.34 0.06
N ALA A 104 3.86 -7.61 -1.03
CA ALA A 104 4.88 -6.70 -1.54
C ALA A 104 4.96 -5.38 -0.75
N ASP A 105 6.14 -4.74 -0.81
CA ASP A 105 6.38 -3.45 -0.18
C ASP A 105 5.64 -2.32 -0.89
N PHE A 106 4.77 -1.62 -0.16
CA PHE A 106 3.91 -0.58 -0.72
C PHE A 106 4.70 0.55 -1.39
N THR A 107 5.75 1.04 -0.73
CA THR A 107 6.50 2.21 -1.20
C THR A 107 7.37 1.84 -2.40
N ASN A 108 8.09 0.72 -2.27
CA ASN A 108 9.05 0.29 -3.28
C ASN A 108 8.35 -0.20 -4.55
N CYS A 109 7.17 -0.83 -4.46
CA CYS A 109 6.40 -1.20 -5.65
C CYS A 109 6.01 0.03 -6.50
N PHE A 110 5.52 1.11 -5.89
CA PHE A 110 5.28 2.35 -6.63
C PHE A 110 6.56 2.95 -7.22
N ARG A 111 7.67 2.89 -6.49
CA ARG A 111 8.96 3.39 -6.98
C ARG A 111 9.48 2.57 -8.15
N ALA A 112 9.29 1.25 -8.14
CA ALA A 112 9.70 0.33 -9.19
C ALA A 112 9.04 0.64 -10.54
N LEU A 113 7.81 1.17 -10.55
CA LEU A 113 7.11 1.55 -11.78
C LEU A 113 7.88 2.57 -12.65
N ASN A 114 8.82 3.31 -12.06
CA ASN A 114 9.69 4.26 -12.76
C ASN A 114 10.70 3.55 -13.69
N ILE A 115 10.92 2.24 -13.54
CA ILE A 115 11.79 1.45 -14.42
C ILE A 115 11.16 1.31 -15.81
N LEU A 116 9.83 1.20 -15.87
CA LEU A 116 9.10 0.96 -17.11
C LEU A 116 9.18 2.16 -18.04
N THR A 117 9.64 1.94 -19.27
CA THR A 117 9.60 2.94 -20.33
C THR A 117 8.36 2.75 -21.20
N VAL A 118 7.88 3.78 -21.88
CA VAL A 118 6.70 3.68 -22.76
C VAL A 118 6.89 2.74 -23.96
N CYS A 119 5.80 2.16 -24.46
CA CYS A 119 5.77 1.34 -25.66
C CYS A 119 6.34 2.10 -26.89
N GLY A 120 7.08 1.42 -27.75
CA GLY A 120 7.71 2.01 -28.94
C GLY A 120 9.18 2.44 -28.76
N LEU A 121 9.67 2.59 -27.52
CA LEU A 121 11.09 2.79 -27.25
C LEU A 121 11.85 1.45 -27.28
N GLU A 122 13.10 1.45 -27.77
CA GLU A 122 13.93 0.24 -27.84
C GLU A 122 14.15 -0.41 -26.46
N SER A 123 14.19 0.40 -25.41
CA SER A 123 14.35 -0.05 -24.02
C SER A 123 13.10 -0.73 -23.44
N HIS A 124 11.93 -0.60 -24.06
CA HIS A 124 10.65 -1.00 -23.48
C HIS A 124 10.63 -2.47 -23.06
N LYS A 125 10.96 -3.39 -23.97
CA LYS A 125 10.97 -4.84 -23.69
C LYS A 125 11.90 -5.22 -22.54
N LYS A 126 13.05 -4.54 -22.43
CA LYS A 126 13.99 -4.75 -21.33
C LYS A 126 13.45 -4.16 -20.03
N SER A 127 12.81 -2.99 -20.10
CA SER A 127 12.23 -2.32 -18.95
C SER A 127 11.09 -3.11 -18.30
N VAL A 128 10.26 -3.81 -19.09
CA VAL A 128 9.21 -4.70 -18.58
C VAL A 128 9.80 -5.83 -17.73
N LYS A 129 10.82 -6.52 -18.25
CA LYS A 129 11.52 -7.60 -17.51
C LYS A 129 12.22 -7.10 -16.24
N ASN A 130 12.81 -5.91 -16.32
CA ASN A 130 13.45 -5.28 -15.17
C ASN A 130 12.40 -4.90 -14.11
N LEU A 131 11.24 -4.39 -14.52
CA LEU A 131 10.14 -4.07 -13.62
C LEU A 131 9.62 -5.33 -12.91
N GLU A 132 9.40 -6.41 -13.66
CA GLU A 132 8.97 -7.70 -13.11
C GLU A 132 9.96 -8.20 -12.05
N THR A 133 11.26 -8.21 -12.38
CA THR A 133 12.33 -8.61 -11.45
C THR A 133 12.33 -7.75 -10.18
N GLU A 134 12.18 -6.44 -10.34
CA GLU A 134 12.15 -5.52 -9.20
C GLU A 134 10.92 -5.75 -8.33
N LEU A 135 9.72 -5.86 -8.89
CA LEU A 135 8.48 -6.10 -8.15
C LEU A 135 8.52 -7.44 -7.39
N ILE A 136 9.04 -8.50 -8.01
CA ILE A 136 9.24 -9.80 -7.35
C ILE A 136 10.21 -9.67 -6.17
N SER A 137 11.28 -8.89 -6.30
CA SER A 137 12.22 -8.65 -5.19
C SER A 137 11.57 -7.94 -4.00
N GLN A 138 10.49 -7.18 -4.24
CA GLN A 138 9.73 -6.51 -3.20
C GLN A 138 8.69 -7.41 -2.52
N CYS A 139 8.45 -8.64 -3.01
CA CYS A 139 7.48 -9.59 -2.47
C CYS A 139 7.96 -10.26 -1.18
N SER A 140 7.04 -10.47 -0.22
CA SER A 140 7.38 -11.17 1.03
C SER A 140 7.75 -12.62 0.76
N SER A 141 8.79 -13.09 1.44
CA SER A 141 9.14 -14.50 1.49
C SER A 141 8.02 -15.30 2.16
N LEU A 142 8.02 -16.62 1.93
CA LEU A 142 7.03 -17.51 2.54
C LEU A 142 7.08 -17.44 4.08
N GLU A 143 8.28 -17.36 4.66
CA GLU A 143 8.49 -17.24 6.09
C GLU A 143 7.88 -15.94 6.64
N GLU A 144 8.05 -14.82 5.93
CA GLU A 144 7.50 -13.51 6.35
C GLU A 144 5.97 -13.49 6.36
N ILE A 145 5.33 -14.14 5.38
CA ILE A 145 3.87 -14.19 5.31
C ILE A 145 3.32 -15.11 6.41
N ILE A 146 3.96 -16.27 6.64
CA ILE A 146 3.55 -17.19 7.69
C ILE A 146 3.71 -16.54 9.07
N ASP A 147 4.87 -15.96 9.39
CA ASP A 147 5.15 -15.30 10.68
C ASP A 147 4.14 -14.18 10.98
N ALA A 148 3.79 -13.39 9.95
CA ALA A 148 2.82 -12.32 10.13
C ALA A 148 1.38 -12.83 10.30
N ASN A 149 1.02 -13.94 9.65
CA ASN A 149 -0.28 -14.56 9.85
C ASN A 149 -0.39 -15.18 11.25
N GLU A 150 0.64 -15.91 11.69
CA GLU A 150 0.69 -16.53 13.03
C GLU A 150 0.63 -15.49 14.14
N SER A 151 1.40 -14.40 14.00
CA SER A 151 1.36 -13.27 14.95
C SER A 151 -0.04 -12.65 15.09
N SER A 152 -0.87 -12.72 14.04
CA SER A 152 -2.26 -12.28 14.07
C SER A 152 -3.17 -13.29 14.78
N PHE A 153 -2.91 -14.60 14.63
CA PHE A 153 -3.69 -15.69 15.22
C PHE A 153 -3.40 -15.96 16.69
N ASP A 154 -2.19 -15.64 17.15
CA ASP A 154 -1.80 -15.81 18.56
C ASP A 154 -2.34 -14.70 19.47
N SER A 155 -3.07 -13.73 18.91
CA SER A 155 -3.74 -12.69 19.70
C SER A 155 -4.85 -13.30 20.59
N GLN A 156 -4.95 -12.83 21.84
CA GLN A 156 -5.98 -13.29 22.79
C GLN A 156 -7.40 -13.13 22.23
N GLU A 157 -7.63 -12.08 21.45
CA GLU A 157 -8.89 -11.85 20.76
C GLU A 157 -9.24 -12.94 19.76
N PHE A 158 -8.25 -13.42 19.00
CA PHE A 158 -8.48 -14.47 18.02
C PHE A 158 -8.82 -15.80 18.69
N GLN A 159 -8.16 -16.09 19.81
CA GLN A 159 -8.46 -17.26 20.64
C GLN A 159 -9.87 -17.16 21.25
N LEU A 160 -10.23 -15.99 21.79
CA LEU A 160 -11.59 -15.74 22.28
C LEU A 160 -12.63 -15.86 21.16
N PHE A 161 -12.31 -15.33 19.98
CA PHE A 161 -13.17 -15.42 18.80
C PHE A 161 -13.41 -16.88 18.38
N LEU A 162 -12.37 -17.71 18.36
CA LEU A 162 -12.50 -19.13 18.01
C LEU A 162 -13.34 -19.90 19.03
N VAL A 163 -13.15 -19.64 20.33
CA VAL A 163 -13.98 -20.23 21.38
C VAL A 163 -15.44 -19.82 21.17
N LEU A 164 -15.71 -18.52 20.96
CA LEU A 164 -17.07 -18.02 20.75
C LEU A 164 -17.72 -18.58 19.47
N LEU A 165 -16.95 -18.76 18.40
CA LEU A 165 -17.44 -19.38 17.17
C LEU A 165 -17.92 -20.82 17.40
N GLN A 166 -17.25 -21.56 18.29
CA GLN A 166 -17.64 -22.93 18.65
C GLN A 166 -18.76 -22.97 19.68
N THR A 167 -18.80 -22.03 20.64
CA THR A 167 -19.71 -22.09 21.79
C THR A 167 -20.99 -21.29 21.61
N ASN A 168 -20.94 -20.09 21.01
CA ASN A 168 -22.10 -19.22 20.84
C ASN A 168 -21.90 -18.17 19.71
N PRO A 169 -22.19 -18.54 18.45
CA PRO A 169 -22.03 -17.65 17.30
C PRO A 169 -22.87 -16.37 17.36
N GLN A 170 -24.02 -16.38 18.03
CA GLN A 170 -24.90 -15.19 18.15
C GLN A 170 -24.25 -14.07 18.98
N LEU A 171 -23.37 -14.43 19.92
CA LEU A 171 -22.64 -13.43 20.71
C LEU A 171 -21.64 -12.63 19.85
N LEU A 172 -21.07 -13.24 18.81
CA LEU A 172 -20.17 -12.56 17.87
C LEU A 172 -20.91 -11.48 17.07
N GLU A 173 -22.15 -11.76 16.65
CA GLU A 173 -23.00 -10.78 15.98
C GLU A 173 -23.33 -9.60 16.91
N MET A 174 -23.63 -9.86 18.19
CA MET A 174 -23.90 -8.81 19.18
C MET A 174 -22.69 -7.94 19.52
N LEU A 175 -21.46 -8.47 19.42
CA LEU A 175 -20.22 -7.72 19.65
C LEU A 175 -19.79 -6.87 18.43
N GLY A 176 -20.63 -6.76 17.40
CA GLY A 176 -20.31 -6.00 16.19
C GLY A 176 -19.32 -6.71 15.26
N LYS A 177 -18.93 -7.95 15.56
CA LYS A 177 -18.13 -8.82 14.70
C LYS A 177 -19.09 -9.75 13.92
N GLY A 178 -19.97 -9.14 13.12
CA GLY A 178 -21.00 -9.82 12.33
C GLY A 178 -20.45 -10.84 11.30
N PRO A 179 -21.33 -11.49 10.52
CA PRO A 179 -20.98 -12.66 9.68
C PRO A 179 -19.75 -12.47 8.78
N LYS A 180 -19.57 -11.27 8.22
CA LYS A 180 -18.43 -10.92 7.36
C LYS A 180 -17.08 -10.97 8.08
N ALA A 181 -17.04 -10.65 9.37
CA ALA A 181 -15.80 -10.76 10.17
C ALA A 181 -15.39 -12.23 10.34
N ILE A 182 -16.39 -13.10 10.51
CA ILE A 182 -16.19 -14.55 10.60
C ILE A 182 -15.64 -15.11 9.29
N GLU A 183 -16.26 -14.75 8.16
CA GLU A 183 -15.79 -15.16 6.83
C GLU A 183 -14.33 -14.76 6.58
N ARG A 184 -13.94 -13.52 6.92
CA ARG A 184 -12.56 -13.04 6.76
C ARG A 184 -11.57 -13.85 7.59
N VAL A 185 -11.91 -14.13 8.85
CA VAL A 185 -11.06 -14.94 9.75
C VAL A 185 -10.87 -16.34 9.19
N LEU A 186 -11.95 -16.99 8.74
CA LEU A 186 -11.90 -18.33 8.16
C LEU A 186 -11.06 -18.35 6.88
N ALA A 187 -11.26 -17.37 5.98
CA ALA A 187 -10.47 -17.25 4.76
C ALA A 187 -8.98 -17.04 5.06
N LYS A 188 -8.64 -16.22 6.06
CA LYS A 188 -7.25 -16.02 6.51
C LYS A 188 -6.64 -17.30 7.06
N MET A 189 -7.41 -18.08 7.83
CA MET A 189 -6.96 -19.38 8.36
C MET A 189 -6.71 -20.40 7.25
N GLU A 190 -7.62 -20.51 6.29
CA GLU A 190 -7.51 -21.42 5.15
C GLU A 190 -6.27 -21.09 4.31
N LYS A 191 -6.11 -19.81 3.95
CA LYS A 191 -4.91 -19.31 3.27
C LYS A 191 -3.64 -19.62 4.05
N ASN A 192 -3.62 -19.48 5.38
CA ASN A 192 -2.43 -19.81 6.16
C ASN A 192 -2.11 -21.31 6.16
N LYS A 193 -3.11 -22.19 6.07
CA LYS A 193 -2.88 -23.64 5.92
C LYS A 193 -2.25 -23.95 4.55
N GLU A 194 -2.77 -23.34 3.49
CA GLU A 194 -2.22 -23.48 2.13
C GLU A 194 -0.76 -23.02 2.08
N LEU A 195 -0.46 -21.84 2.65
CA LEU A 195 0.89 -21.29 2.72
C LEU A 195 1.88 -22.23 3.43
N LYS A 196 1.45 -22.93 4.50
CA LYS A 196 2.28 -23.91 5.23
C LYS A 196 2.60 -25.17 4.43
N THR A 197 1.78 -25.51 3.44
CA THR A 197 1.98 -26.67 2.56
C THR A 197 2.77 -26.34 1.29
N MET A 198 2.88 -25.06 0.98
CA MET A 198 3.54 -24.56 -0.22
C MET A 198 5.06 -24.49 -0.04
N THR A 199 5.80 -24.65 -1.13
CA THR A 199 7.25 -24.44 -1.17
C THR A 199 7.61 -22.99 -1.53
N SER A 200 8.80 -22.53 -1.16
CA SER A 200 9.26 -21.18 -1.53
C SER A 200 9.36 -20.97 -3.05
N GLU A 201 9.54 -22.04 -3.83
CA GLU A 201 9.55 -21.97 -5.29
C GLU A 201 8.15 -21.78 -5.86
N GLN A 202 7.16 -22.55 -5.37
CA GLN A 202 5.76 -22.36 -5.74
C GLN A 202 5.28 -20.94 -5.45
N LYS A 203 5.59 -20.40 -4.26
CA LYS A 203 5.24 -19.01 -3.92
C LYS A 203 5.82 -18.00 -4.90
N ARG A 204 7.11 -18.15 -5.25
CA ARG A 204 7.75 -17.25 -6.22
C ARG A 204 7.10 -17.33 -7.60
N ASN A 205 6.71 -18.53 -8.04
CA ASN A 205 6.02 -18.70 -9.31
C ASN A 205 4.63 -18.05 -9.29
N GLU A 206 3.84 -18.25 -8.23
CA GLU A 206 2.54 -17.59 -8.05
C GLU A 206 2.67 -16.05 -8.03
N ASP A 207 3.67 -15.53 -7.33
CA ASP A 207 3.96 -14.09 -7.29
C ASP A 207 4.29 -13.56 -8.69
N SER A 208 5.12 -14.28 -9.44
CA SER A 208 5.50 -13.94 -10.82
C SER A 208 4.25 -13.88 -11.71
N GLU A 209 3.38 -14.89 -11.65
CA GLU A 209 2.16 -14.91 -12.45
C GLU A 209 1.20 -13.76 -12.11
N HIS A 210 1.08 -13.42 -10.83
CA HIS A 210 0.25 -12.29 -10.41
C HIS A 210 0.79 -10.96 -10.94
N TRP A 211 2.11 -10.75 -10.84
CA TRP A 211 2.74 -9.53 -11.34
C TRP A 211 2.77 -9.46 -12.86
N GLU A 212 3.02 -10.55 -13.58
CA GLU A 212 2.99 -10.59 -15.05
C GLU A 212 1.61 -10.15 -15.57
N LYS A 213 0.53 -10.74 -15.04
CA LYS A 213 -0.85 -10.37 -15.40
C LYS A 213 -1.16 -8.89 -15.16
N TRP A 214 -0.70 -8.35 -14.03
CA TRP A 214 -0.92 -6.95 -13.70
C TRP A 214 -0.07 -6.01 -14.57
N ILE A 215 1.20 -6.35 -14.81
CA ILE A 215 2.11 -5.58 -15.67
C ILE A 215 1.55 -5.49 -17.07
N ASP A 216 1.01 -6.58 -17.63
CA ASP A 216 0.37 -6.56 -18.95
C ASP A 216 -0.80 -5.56 -19.00
N SER A 217 -1.65 -5.58 -17.98
CA SER A 217 -2.78 -4.64 -17.85
C SER A 217 -2.29 -3.19 -17.77
N TYR A 218 -1.20 -2.95 -17.03
CA TYR A 218 -0.60 -1.63 -16.90
C TYR A 218 0.08 -1.14 -18.18
N VAL A 219 0.79 -2.02 -18.89
CA VAL A 219 1.42 -1.73 -20.18
C VAL A 219 0.36 -1.36 -21.21
N ASN A 220 -0.72 -2.13 -21.30
CA ASN A 220 -1.86 -1.81 -22.18
C ASN A 220 -2.44 -0.43 -21.85
N ARG A 221 -2.57 -0.10 -20.56
CA ARG A 221 -3.07 1.21 -20.13
C ARG A 221 -2.14 2.37 -20.48
N ILE A 222 -0.81 2.17 -20.39
CA ILE A 222 0.18 3.16 -20.84
C ILE A 222 0.10 3.32 -22.36
N GLU A 223 -0.02 2.23 -23.10
CA GLU A 223 -0.14 2.30 -24.56
C GLU A 223 -1.37 3.13 -24.98
N TYR A 224 -2.49 2.97 -24.28
CA TYR A 224 -3.66 3.82 -24.45
C TYR A 224 -3.36 5.30 -24.15
N ASP A 225 -2.69 5.59 -23.04
CA ASP A 225 -2.30 6.96 -22.66
C ASP A 225 -1.41 7.62 -23.72
N VAL A 226 -0.49 6.84 -24.29
CA VAL A 226 0.50 7.30 -25.27
C VAL A 226 -0.10 7.51 -26.65
N LYS A 227 -1.04 6.66 -27.09
CA LYS A 227 -1.71 6.76 -28.41
C LYS A 227 -2.38 8.11 -28.63
N GLU A 228 -2.86 8.75 -27.57
CA GLU A 228 -3.50 10.06 -27.62
C GLU A 228 -2.50 11.22 -27.82
N PHE A 229 -1.20 11.02 -27.54
CA PHE A 229 -0.23 12.13 -27.46
C PHE A 229 1.02 12.00 -28.32
N ALA A 230 1.38 10.79 -28.77
CA ALA A 230 2.66 10.57 -29.43
C ALA A 230 2.49 9.91 -30.79
N SER A 231 2.94 10.62 -31.82
CA SER A 231 2.95 10.19 -33.22
C SER A 231 4.36 9.84 -33.73
N ASP A 232 5.41 10.32 -33.06
CA ASP A 232 6.81 10.05 -33.39
C ASP A 232 7.68 9.67 -32.17
N LEU A 233 8.94 9.30 -32.44
CA LEU A 233 9.90 8.89 -31.40
C LEU A 233 10.27 10.02 -30.42
N GLN A 234 10.29 11.27 -30.86
CA GLN A 234 10.65 12.40 -30.01
C GLN A 234 9.52 12.71 -29.03
N GLU A 235 8.26 12.66 -29.48
CA GLU A 235 7.07 12.79 -28.65
C GLU A 235 6.97 11.65 -27.63
N LEU A 236 7.28 10.41 -28.04
CA LEU A 236 7.37 9.26 -27.14
C LEU A 236 8.39 9.48 -26.01
N GLN A 237 9.60 9.94 -26.36
CA GLN A 237 10.63 10.24 -25.38
C GLN A 237 10.22 11.38 -24.43
N ASN A 238 9.61 12.44 -24.97
CA ASN A 238 9.13 13.57 -24.18
C ASN A 238 8.01 13.14 -23.21
N HIS A 239 7.07 12.33 -23.67
CA HIS A 239 6.01 11.76 -22.84
C HIS A 239 6.59 10.87 -21.74
N ASN A 240 7.53 9.98 -22.08
CA ASN A 240 8.22 9.14 -21.11
C ASN A 240 8.94 9.97 -20.03
N ASN A 241 9.66 11.02 -20.42
CA ASN A 241 10.35 11.91 -19.48
C ASN A 241 9.37 12.65 -18.56
N LYS A 242 8.24 13.13 -19.12
CA LYS A 242 7.17 13.76 -18.34
C LYS A 242 6.56 12.79 -17.34
N ARG A 243 6.26 11.56 -17.78
CA ARG A 243 5.76 10.47 -16.94
C ARG A 243 6.72 10.20 -15.78
N LEU A 244 8.00 9.97 -16.06
CA LEU A 244 9.01 9.71 -15.04
C LEU A 244 9.15 10.87 -14.05
N LYS A 245 9.12 12.12 -14.52
CA LYS A 245 9.16 13.29 -13.65
C LYS A 245 8.00 13.28 -12.65
N VAL A 246 6.77 13.12 -13.14
CA VAL A 246 5.57 13.12 -12.28
C VAL A 246 5.61 11.96 -11.30
N MET A 247 5.99 10.76 -11.73
CA MET A 247 6.09 9.61 -10.83
C MET A 247 7.19 9.81 -9.77
N ASN A 248 8.35 10.35 -10.14
CA ASN A 248 9.42 10.66 -9.17
C ASN A 248 8.98 11.68 -8.12
N GLU A 249 8.14 12.66 -8.48
CA GLU A 249 7.58 13.67 -7.56
C GLU A 249 6.47 13.13 -6.64
N ASN A 250 5.87 11.97 -6.98
CA ASN A 250 4.73 11.40 -6.25
C ASN A 250 5.03 10.03 -5.59
N ASN A 251 6.14 9.38 -5.95
CA ASN A 251 6.60 8.10 -5.41
C ASN A 251 7.91 8.30 -4.64
N PRO A 252 7.85 8.39 -3.30
CA PRO A 252 9.04 8.63 -2.49
C PRO A 252 10.01 7.44 -2.54
N ILE A 253 11.30 7.74 -2.43
CA ILE A 253 12.39 6.78 -2.20
C ILE A 253 12.44 6.43 -0.71
N TYR A 254 12.27 7.43 0.15
CA TYR A 254 12.41 7.29 1.60
C TYR A 254 11.07 7.52 2.30
N VAL A 255 10.74 6.60 3.20
CA VAL A 255 9.63 6.73 4.15
C VAL A 255 10.13 6.41 5.55
N LEU A 256 9.53 7.01 6.57
CA LEU A 256 9.89 6.70 7.96
C LEU A 256 9.35 5.31 8.35
N ARG A 257 10.13 4.27 8.04
CA ARG A 257 9.83 2.89 8.42
C ARG A 257 10.04 2.71 9.92
N ASN A 258 9.23 1.85 10.55
CA ASN A 258 9.25 1.67 12.01
C ASN A 258 10.62 1.22 12.52
N TYR A 259 11.31 0.32 11.80
CA TYR A 259 12.63 -0.17 12.20
C TYR A 259 13.69 0.93 12.17
N LEU A 260 13.65 1.82 11.17
CA LEU A 260 14.56 2.95 11.07
C LEU A 260 14.37 3.90 12.25
N ALA A 261 13.11 4.17 12.62
CA ALA A 261 12.78 4.97 13.80
C ALA A 261 13.29 4.29 15.09
N LYS A 262 13.07 2.98 15.24
CA LYS A 262 13.51 2.20 16.41
C LYS A 262 15.03 2.24 16.59
N GLU A 263 15.79 1.99 15.53
CA GLU A 263 17.26 2.04 15.58
C GLU A 263 17.79 3.46 15.84
N ALA A 264 17.09 4.49 15.36
CA ALA A 264 17.43 5.87 15.64
C ALA A 264 17.20 6.23 17.11
N ILE A 265 16.10 5.76 17.70
CA ILE A 265 15.78 5.92 19.13
C ILE A 265 16.86 5.23 19.98
N GLU A 266 17.20 3.98 19.70
CA GLU A 266 18.19 3.21 20.46
C GLU A 266 19.58 3.88 20.46
N ARG A 267 20.00 4.44 19.32
CA ARG A 267 21.25 5.20 19.24
C ARG A 267 21.18 6.51 20.02
N ALA A 268 20.06 7.23 19.94
CA ALA A 268 19.86 8.47 20.66
C ALA A 268 19.86 8.25 22.20
N GLU A 269 19.28 7.16 22.68
CA GLU A 269 19.34 6.74 24.10
C GLU A 269 20.78 6.46 24.56
N ALA A 270 21.65 5.98 23.67
CA ALA A 270 23.08 5.83 23.91
C ALA A 270 23.88 7.14 23.74
N GLY A 271 23.22 8.27 23.45
CA GLY A 271 23.83 9.58 23.24
C GLY A 271 24.32 9.86 21.81
N ASP A 272 24.09 8.95 20.86
CA ASP A 272 24.43 9.12 19.44
C ASP A 272 23.21 9.58 18.62
N PHE A 273 23.15 10.89 18.32
CA PHE A 273 22.10 11.49 17.51
C PHE A 273 22.36 11.43 15.99
N SER A 274 23.46 10.81 15.54
CA SER A 274 23.85 10.79 14.12
C SER A 274 22.76 10.21 13.21
N LYS A 275 22.12 9.11 13.64
CA LYS A 275 21.07 8.44 12.86
C LYS A 275 19.77 9.25 12.80
N VAL A 276 19.37 9.89 13.90
CA VAL A 276 18.21 10.80 13.91
C VAL A 276 18.43 11.96 12.94
N ASN A 277 19.60 12.60 13.00
CA ASN A 277 19.94 13.72 12.12
C ASN A 277 19.99 13.29 10.65
N HIS A 278 20.52 12.11 10.36
CA HIS A 278 20.55 11.57 9.01
C HIS A 278 19.14 11.23 8.49
N LEU A 279 18.30 10.57 9.29
CA LEU A 279 16.90 10.30 8.93
C LEU A 279 16.13 11.60 8.66
N LEU A 280 16.29 12.61 9.51
CA LEU A 280 15.67 13.92 9.28
C LEU A 280 16.10 14.52 7.94
N LYS A 281 17.39 14.44 7.60
CA LYS A 281 17.92 14.96 6.34
C LYS A 281 17.31 14.27 5.12
N ILE A 282 17.24 12.93 5.10
CA ILE A 282 16.67 12.21 3.95
C ILE A 282 15.16 12.39 3.84
N LEU A 283 14.45 12.50 4.97
CA LEU A 283 12.99 12.67 5.00
C LEU A 283 12.53 14.10 4.67
N GLN A 284 13.43 15.09 4.73
CA GLN A 284 13.16 16.44 4.20
C GLN A 284 13.07 16.46 2.67
N ASN A 285 13.66 15.48 1.98
CA ASN A 285 13.61 15.39 0.53
C ASN A 285 13.38 13.94 0.05
N PRO A 286 12.22 13.33 0.39
CA PRO A 286 12.01 11.89 0.30
C PRO A 286 11.90 11.38 -1.15
N TYR A 287 11.71 12.28 -2.11
CA TYR A 287 11.53 11.97 -3.53
C TYR A 287 12.83 12.00 -4.33
N ASN A 288 13.85 12.69 -3.81
CA ASN A 288 15.12 12.90 -4.48
C ASN A 288 16.21 12.05 -3.84
N GLU A 289 17.19 11.66 -4.64
CA GLU A 289 18.38 11.00 -4.11
C GLU A 289 19.16 12.00 -3.24
N CYS A 290 19.50 11.59 -2.02
CA CYS A 290 20.29 12.45 -1.15
C CYS A 290 21.74 12.49 -1.67
N CYS A 291 22.23 13.68 -1.99
CA CYS A 291 23.55 13.90 -2.58
C CYS A 291 24.74 13.44 -1.72
N ASP A 292 24.53 13.21 -0.42
CA ASP A 292 25.58 12.77 0.52
C ASP A 292 25.72 11.24 0.63
N ASP A 293 24.80 10.46 0.03
CA ASP A 293 24.92 9.01 -0.03
C ASP A 293 25.73 8.58 -1.27
N THR A 294 26.98 9.05 -1.34
CA THR A 294 27.94 8.60 -2.38
C THR A 294 28.39 7.16 -2.19
N ASN A 295 28.01 6.52 -1.08
CA ASN A 295 28.17 5.09 -0.87
C ASN A 295 26.88 4.36 -1.26
N PRO A 296 26.87 3.59 -2.37
CA PRO A 296 25.71 2.82 -2.82
C PRO A 296 25.12 1.94 -1.72
N ASP A 297 25.97 1.34 -0.87
CA ASP A 297 25.54 0.43 0.19
C ASP A 297 24.73 1.14 1.29
N LYS A 298 25.00 2.44 1.54
CA LYS A 298 24.26 3.25 2.52
C LYS A 298 22.93 3.73 1.96
N LYS A 299 22.92 4.18 0.70
CA LYS A 299 21.70 4.57 -0.02
C LYS A 299 20.69 3.42 -0.03
N ASP A 300 21.19 2.24 -0.38
CA ASP A 300 20.43 1.00 -0.45
C ASP A 300 19.75 0.65 0.88
N TYR A 301 20.38 0.92 2.02
CA TYR A 301 19.84 0.53 3.31
C TYR A 301 18.54 1.27 3.67
N TYR A 302 18.46 2.59 3.45
CA TYR A 302 17.30 3.40 3.87
C TYR A 302 16.09 3.28 2.95
N CYS A 303 16.27 2.79 1.72
CA CYS A 303 15.18 2.52 0.79
C CYS A 303 14.78 1.03 0.72
N LYS A 304 15.57 0.12 1.32
CA LYS A 304 15.26 -1.31 1.36
C LYS A 304 14.08 -1.63 2.26
N ARG A 305 13.49 -2.79 1.98
CA ARG A 305 12.48 -3.44 2.81
C ARG A 305 12.98 -3.62 4.25
N PRO A 306 12.06 -3.65 5.22
CA PRO A 306 12.43 -3.96 6.59
C PRO A 306 13.11 -5.34 6.67
N PRO A 307 14.11 -5.50 7.55
CA PRO A 307 14.66 -6.82 7.85
C PRO A 307 13.62 -7.69 8.59
N LEU A 308 13.77 -9.02 8.53
CA LEU A 308 12.81 -9.98 9.10
C LEU A 308 12.41 -9.68 10.56
N TRP A 309 13.38 -9.33 11.41
CA TRP A 309 13.14 -9.04 12.82
C TRP A 309 12.22 -7.84 13.04
N ALA A 310 12.18 -6.90 12.08
CA ALA A 310 11.37 -5.70 12.18
C ALA A 310 9.88 -5.96 11.99
N ASN A 311 9.49 -7.08 11.37
CA ASN A 311 8.08 -7.45 11.18
C ASN A 311 7.34 -7.63 12.51
N ARG A 312 8.07 -7.89 13.61
CA ARG A 312 7.51 -8.05 14.96
C ARG A 312 7.47 -6.75 15.75
N LEU A 313 7.98 -5.65 15.21
CA LEU A 313 7.92 -4.35 15.89
C LEU A 313 6.48 -3.87 15.97
N LYS A 314 5.97 -3.77 17.19
CA LYS A 314 4.68 -3.19 17.50
C LYS A 314 4.90 -1.80 18.09
N VAL A 315 4.25 -0.79 17.51
CA VAL A 315 4.28 0.57 18.03
C VAL A 315 3.08 0.74 18.95
N SER A 316 3.32 0.79 20.26
CA SER A 316 2.27 1.08 21.24
C SER A 316 2.24 2.58 21.53
N CYS A 317 1.14 3.23 21.21
CA CYS A 317 0.84 4.58 21.71
C CYS A 317 0.29 4.48 23.13
N SER A 318 1.07 3.96 24.06
CA SER A 318 0.72 3.91 25.49
C SER A 318 2.01 3.93 26.30
N SER A 319 2.28 5.07 26.92
CA SER A 319 3.16 5.19 28.09
C SER A 319 2.38 4.83 29.35
#